data_AF-A0A2V8IGE8-F1
#
_entry.id   AF-A0A2V8IGE8-F1
#
_cell.length_a   1.000
_cell.length_b   1.000
_cell.length_c   1.000
_cell.angle_alpha   90.00
_cell.angle_beta   90.00
_cell.angle_gamma   90.00
#
_symmetry.space_group_name_H-M   'P 1'
#
loop_
_entity.id
_entity.type
_entity.pdbx_description
1 polymer ?
#
loop_
_entity_poly.entity_id
_entity_poly.type
_entity_poly.pdbx_seq_one_letter_code
_entity_poly.pdbx_strand_id
1 'polypeptide(L)' 'MTADNQQLYVGALHTGNVYVLDETTRSLINTIPAHGRPRYIAFDWPGGIAVIPNESGWVNFIH' A
#
# COMPACT_ATOMS: atom_id res chain seq x y z
N MET A 1 2.87 4.97 -5.55
CA MET A 1 3.23 4.32 -6.84
C MET A 1 4.62 3.77 -6.65
N THR A 2 4.88 2.56 -7.15
CA THR A 2 6.22 1.95 -7.10
C THR A 2 7.20 2.72 -8.00
N ALA A 3 8.50 2.59 -7.76
CA ALA A 3 9.53 3.36 -8.47
C ALA A 3 9.59 3.06 -9.99
N ASP A 4 9.18 1.86 -10.38
CA ASP A 4 9.07 1.41 -11.77
C ASP A 4 7.75 1.80 -12.44
N ASN A 5 6.86 2.49 -11.73
CA ASN A 5 5.51 2.86 -12.17
C ASN A 5 4.64 1.68 -12.64
N GLN A 6 4.87 0.45 -12.16
CA GLN A 6 4.01 -0.69 -12.53
C GLN A 6 2.82 -0.86 -11.60
N GLN A 7 2.96 -0.47 -10.32
CA GLN A 7 1.94 -0.73 -9.31
C GLN A 7 1.54 0.53 -8.55
N LEU A 8 0.23 0.64 -8.29
CA LEU A 8 -0.37 1.67 -7.46
C LEU A 8 -0.88 1.06 -6.15
N TYR A 9 -0.40 1.57 -5.03
CA TYR A 9 -0.84 1.16 -3.70
C TYR A 9 -1.83 2.21 -3.17
N VAL A 10 -3.01 1.75 -2.77
CA VAL A 10 -4.11 2.59 -2.29
C VAL A 10 -4.54 2.12 -0.91
N GLY A 11 -4.39 3.00 0.09
CA GLY A 11 -4.86 2.76 1.43
C GLY A 11 -6.38 2.96 1.53
N ALA A 12 -7.10 1.91 1.86
CA ALA A 12 -8.54 1.94 2.07
C ALA A 12 -8.85 2.02 3.57
N LEU A 13 -8.90 3.25 4.07
CA LEU A 13 -9.00 3.56 5.50
C LEU A 13 -10.12 2.81 6.22
N HIS A 14 -11.33 2.80 5.64
CA HIS A 14 -12.50 2.24 6.31
C HIS A 14 -12.56 0.71 6.27
N THR A 15 -12.00 0.07 5.25
CA THR A 15 -11.97 -1.39 5.13
C THR A 15 -10.72 -1.99 5.77
N GLY A 16 -9.73 -1.17 6.12
CA GLY A 16 -8.48 -1.62 6.72
C GLY A 16 -7.58 -2.40 5.76
N ASN A 17 -7.70 -2.12 4.46
CA ASN A 17 -6.96 -2.79 3.40
C ASN A 17 -6.01 -1.83 2.68
N VAL A 18 -4.99 -2.40 2.04
CA VAL A 18 -4.18 -1.77 1.01
C VAL A 18 -4.46 -2.50 -0.30
N TYR A 19 -5.00 -1.79 -1.28
CA TYR A 19 -5.21 -2.33 -2.61
C TYR A 19 -3.98 -2.07 -3.46
N VAL A 20 -3.54 -3.09 -4.19
CA VAL A 20 -2.50 -2.99 -5.20
C VAL A 20 -3.18 -3.09 -6.55
N LEU A 21 -3.01 -2.06 -7.36
CA LEU A 21 -3.59 -1.96 -8.69
C LEU A 21 -2.49 -1.94 -9.74
N ASP A 22 -2.79 -2.49 -10.91
CA ASP A 22 -2.02 -2.29 -12.12
C ASP A 22 -2.04 -0.80 -12.47
N GLU A 23 -0.88 -0.20 -12.70
CA GLU A 23 -0.81 1.23 -12.95
C GLU A 23 -1.51 1.59 -14.27
N THR A 24 -1.29 0.82 -15.33
CA THR A 24 -1.79 1.16 -16.67
C THR A 24 -3.28 0.94 -16.81
N THR A 25 -3.78 -0.21 -16.35
CA THR A 25 -5.19 -0.62 -16.52
C THR A 25 -6.07 -0.22 -15.34
N ARG A 26 -5.48 0.17 -14.20
CA ARG A 26 -6.18 0.42 -12.92
C ARG A 26 -6.96 -0.80 -12.41
N SER A 27 -6.59 -1.99 -12.86
CA SER A 27 -7.21 -3.24 -12.41
C SER A 27 -6.64 -3.65 -11.05
N LEU A 28 -7.47 -4.23 -10.19
CA LEU A 28 -7.02 -4.76 -8.90
C LEU A 28 -6.12 -6.00 -9.11
N ILE A 29 -4.87 -5.93 -8.64
CA ILE A 29 -3.91 -7.04 -8.66
C ILE A 29 -3.92 -7.77 -7.32
N ASN A 30 -3.98 -7.04 -6.20
CA ASN A 30 -3.90 -7.62 -4.86
C ASN A 30 -4.68 -6.82 -3.81
N THR A 31 -5.05 -7.49 -2.73
CA THR A 31 -5.62 -6.89 -1.52
C THR A 31 -4.81 -7.36 -0.32
N ILE A 32 -4.19 -6.42 0.39
CA ILE A 32 -3.33 -6.70 1.53
C ILE A 32 -4.03 -6.16 2.80
N PRO A 33 -4.37 -7.02 3.77
CA PRO A 33 -4.94 -6.58 5.04
C PRO A 33 -3.90 -5.76 5.83
N ALA A 34 -4.22 -4.51 6.17
CA ALA A 34 -3.36 -3.67 7.02
C ALA A 34 -3.64 -3.88 8.52
N HIS A 35 -4.72 -4.59 8.84
CA HIS A 35 -5.21 -4.89 10.19
C HIS A 35 -5.48 -3.65 11.08
N GLY A 36 -5.53 -2.47 10.48
CA GLY A 36 -5.83 -1.19 11.11
C GLY A 36 -6.27 -0.19 10.05
N ARG A 37 -6.35 1.09 10.40
CA ARG A 37 -6.69 2.16 9.44
C ARG A 37 -5.44 2.73 8.79
N PRO A 38 -5.07 2.31 7.56
CA PRO A 38 -3.86 2.82 6.91
C PRO A 38 -3.99 4.32 6.63
N ARG A 39 -2.88 5.06 6.78
CA ARG A 39 -2.83 6.51 6.55
C ARG A 39 -1.94 6.90 5.38
N TYR A 40 -0.63 6.95 5.60
CA TYR A 40 0.33 7.28 4.57
C TYR A 40 0.90 6.00 3.97
N ILE A 41 1.35 6.07 2.72
CA ILE A 41 2.10 5.01 2.07
C ILE A 41 3.36 5.67 1.51
N ALA A 42 4.51 5.25 2.00
CA ALA A 42 5.81 5.65 1.49
C ALA A 42 6.56 4.43 1.00
N PHE A 43 7.42 4.61 0.00
CA PHE A 43 8.33 3.59 -0.48
C PHE A 43 9.74 3.97 -0.07
N ASP A 44 10.57 2.99 0.26
CA ASP A 44 12.01 3.21 0.38
C ASP A 44 12.63 3.57 -0.98
N TRP A 45 13.89 4.00 -0.98
CA TRP A 45 14.71 3.98 -2.20
C TRP A 45 15.59 2.74 -2.10
N PRO A 46 15.44 1.73 -2.97
CA PRO A 46 14.99 1.77 -4.38
C PRO A 46 13.51 1.44 -4.66
N GLY A 47 12.65 1.25 -3.65
CA GLY A 47 11.20 1.04 -3.81
C GLY A 47 10.73 -0.39 -3.57
N GLY A 48 11.57 -1.21 -2.93
CA GLY A 48 11.27 -2.61 -2.59
C GLY A 48 10.54 -2.78 -1.26
N ILE A 49 10.31 -1.71 -0.50
CA ILE A 49 9.56 -1.76 0.76
C ILE A 49 8.54 -0.62 0.79
N ALA A 50 7.26 -0.96 0.92
CA ALA A 50 6.21 -0.01 1.27
C ALA A 50 6.02 0.05 2.80
N VAL A 51 6.09 1.25 3.36
CA VAL A 51 5.92 1.54 4.78
C VAL A 51 4.57 2.22 5.00
N ILE A 52 3.72 1.60 5.81
CA ILE A 52 2.31 1.97 5.96
C ILE A 52 1.95 2.07 7.45
N PRO A 53 2.04 3.27 8.07
CA PRO A 53 1.52 3.49 9.41
C PRO A 53 -0.01 3.38 9.43
N ASN A 54 -0.54 2.90 10.56
CA ASN A 54 -1.98 2.87 10.79
C ASN A 54 -2.36 3.41 12.19
N GLU A 55 -3.62 3.77 12.36
CA GLU A 55 -4.14 4.34 13.62
C GLU A 55 -4.14 3.39 14.81
N SER A 56 -3.96 2.09 14.58
CA SER A 56 -3.99 1.08 15.64
C SER A 56 -2.66 0.96 16.38
N GLY A 57 -1.67 1.80 16.05
CA GLY A 57 -0.43 1.95 16.81
C GLY A 57 0.75 1.14 16.28
N TRP A 58 0.69 0.63 15.05
CA TRP A 58 1.83 -0.05 14.41
C TRP A 58 2.02 0.37 12.95
N VAL A 59 3.08 -0.18 12.34
CA VAL A 59 3.48 0.07 10.96
C VAL A 59 3.52 -1.26 10.21
N ASN A 60 2.89 -1.31 9.04
CA ASN A 60 3.03 -2.44 8.13
C ASN A 60 4.20 -2.20 7.17
N PHE A 61 4.96 -3.26 6.92
CA PHE A 61 6.04 -3.29 5.92
C PHE A 61 5.65 -4.32 4.87
N ILE A 62 5.56 -3.90 3.61
CA ILE A 62 5.21 -4.76 2.47
C ILE A 62 6.42 -4.81 1.55
N HIS A 63 6.85 -6.03 1.19
CA HIS A 63 7.96 -6.31 0.29
C HIS A 63 7.47 -6.70 -1.11
#